data_AF-A0A3D2IA30-F1
#
_entry.id   AF-A0A3D2IA30-F1
#
_cell.length_a   1.000
_cell.length_b   1.000
_cell.length_c   1.000
_cell.angle_alpha   90.00
_cell.angle_beta   90.00
_cell.angle_gamma   90.00
#
_symmetry.space_group_name_H-M   'P 1'
#
loop_
_entity.id
_entity.type
_entity.pdbx_description
1 polymer ?
#
loop_
_entity_poly.entity_id
_entity_poly.type
_entity_poly.pdbx_seq_one_letter_code
_entity_poly.pdbx_strand_id
1 'polypeptide(L)'
;MDVIGIGNAGREICKLFEEKGYKAYSIDTHTDAYVKFPKVKTIEEAEKVEIDLDKLKNNVKSDQILCVMAGSGLITGACLRILENFKDKQIDFLYIQPDTSFMNNNGKTRERVVRNILQEFARSGLFNKMWLISNKSISNLASDISIGNYFQKVNEKIVDMWCLMEYYGQASALMGNLEEPEEQNRIATFGLYSLNDEAEQKFY
;
A
#
# COMPACT_ATOMS: atom_id res chain seq x y z
N MET A 1 -6.38 9.32 10.06
CA MET A 1 -5.47 8.86 9.00
C MET A 1 -5.98 9.31 7.65
N ASP A 2 -5.13 9.91 6.83
CA ASP A 2 -5.44 10.20 5.41
C ASP A 2 -4.66 9.20 4.52
N VAL A 3 -5.16 8.86 3.34
CA VAL A 3 -4.57 7.86 2.44
C VAL A 3 -3.95 8.52 1.22
N ILE A 4 -2.73 8.12 0.84
CA ILE A 4 -2.06 8.58 -0.38
C ILE A 4 -1.70 7.36 -1.23
N GLY A 5 -2.30 7.26 -2.42
CA GLY A 5 -2.04 6.19 -3.37
C GLY A 5 -1.07 6.61 -4.46
N ILE A 6 0.02 5.85 -4.67
CA ILE A 6 1.01 6.13 -5.72
C ILE A 6 0.91 5.08 -6.83
N GLY A 7 0.75 5.57 -8.07
CA GLY A 7 0.60 4.75 -9.26
C GLY A 7 -0.75 4.06 -9.37
N ASN A 8 -0.93 3.26 -10.42
CA ASN A 8 -2.25 2.70 -10.76
C ASN A 8 -2.86 1.85 -9.64
N ALA A 9 -2.07 0.99 -8.99
CA ALA A 9 -2.56 0.17 -7.87
C ALA A 9 -3.01 1.06 -6.69
N GLY A 10 -2.19 2.06 -6.33
CA GLY A 10 -2.53 3.02 -5.28
C GLY A 10 -3.78 3.83 -5.62
N ARG A 11 -3.94 4.26 -6.89
CA ARG A 11 -5.14 4.98 -7.37
C ARG A 11 -6.40 4.14 -7.22
N GLU A 12 -6.40 2.89 -7.70
CA GLU A 12 -7.59 2.04 -7.62
C GLU A 12 -7.95 1.68 -6.17
N ILE A 13 -6.95 1.46 -5.31
CA ILE A 13 -7.19 1.21 -3.88
C ILE A 13 -7.70 2.49 -3.17
N CYS A 14 -7.21 3.68 -3.54
CA CYS A 14 -7.72 4.94 -2.98
C CYS A 14 -9.23 5.11 -3.19
N LYS A 15 -9.74 4.78 -4.38
CA LYS A 15 -11.18 4.86 -4.66
C LYS A 15 -11.99 4.01 -3.69
N LEU A 16 -11.54 2.79 -3.43
CA LEU A 16 -12.18 1.89 -2.47
C LEU A 16 -12.09 2.43 -1.03
N PHE A 17 -10.97 3.08 -0.66
CA PHE A 17 -10.88 3.77 0.63
C PHE A 17 -11.86 4.95 0.72
N GLU A 18 -12.06 5.73 -0.34
CA GLU A 18 -13.06 6.81 -0.39
C GLU A 18 -14.47 6.26 -0.19
N GLU A 19 -14.81 5.11 -0.81
CA GLU A 19 -16.09 4.42 -0.60
C GLU A 19 -16.30 3.99 0.86
N LYS A 20 -15.21 3.70 1.59
CA LYS A 20 -15.23 3.39 3.03
C LYS A 20 -15.21 4.65 3.91
N GLY A 21 -15.23 5.85 3.33
CA GLY A 21 -15.29 7.14 4.04
C GLY A 21 -13.94 7.75 4.41
N TYR A 22 -12.83 7.21 3.92
CA TYR A 22 -11.50 7.79 4.14
C TYR A 22 -11.25 8.98 3.22
N LYS A 23 -10.45 9.94 3.66
CA LYS A 23 -9.86 10.95 2.77
C LYS A 23 -8.69 10.31 2.04
N ALA A 24 -8.86 10.00 0.76
CA ALA A 24 -7.82 9.40 -0.06
C ALA A 24 -7.43 10.31 -1.22
N TYR A 25 -6.15 10.25 -1.60
CA TYR A 25 -5.60 11.09 -2.67
C TYR A 25 -4.66 10.26 -3.53
N SER A 26 -4.89 10.24 -4.84
CA SER A 26 -4.08 9.46 -5.77
C SER A 26 -3.08 10.32 -6.55
N ILE A 27 -1.87 9.81 -6.74
CA ILE A 27 -0.82 10.39 -7.59
C ILE A 27 -0.56 9.39 -8.70
N ASP A 28 -0.99 9.70 -9.92
CA ASP A 28 -0.89 8.77 -11.04
C ASP A 28 -0.92 9.47 -12.41
N THR A 29 -0.62 8.73 -13.48
CA THR A 29 -0.65 9.20 -14.86
C THR A 29 -2.05 9.26 -15.50
N HIS A 30 -3.10 8.79 -14.83
CA HIS A 30 -4.50 8.93 -15.28
C HIS A 30 -5.04 10.34 -15.03
N THR A 31 -6.05 10.78 -15.79
CA THR A 31 -6.55 12.18 -15.76
C THR A 31 -7.42 12.47 -14.55
N ASP A 32 -8.00 11.44 -13.96
CA ASP A 32 -8.83 11.50 -12.77
C ASP A 32 -8.01 11.31 -11.47
N ALA A 33 -6.68 11.23 -11.56
CA ALA A 33 -5.82 11.22 -10.38
C ALA A 33 -5.86 12.59 -9.67
N TYR A 34 -5.78 12.59 -8.34
CA TYR A 34 -5.81 13.83 -7.55
C TYR A 34 -4.62 14.75 -7.87
N VAL A 35 -3.43 14.16 -7.97
CA VAL A 35 -2.25 14.80 -8.54
C VAL A 35 -1.85 14.06 -9.81
N LYS A 36 -1.75 14.81 -10.91
CA LYS A 36 -1.33 14.27 -12.19
C LYS A 36 0.18 14.08 -12.23
N PHE A 37 0.64 12.82 -12.31
CA PHE A 37 2.04 12.50 -12.56
C PHE A 37 2.32 12.46 -14.08
N PRO A 38 3.43 13.05 -14.56
CA PRO A 38 3.76 13.01 -15.98
C PRO A 38 4.12 11.59 -16.43
N LYS A 39 3.83 11.26 -17.69
CA LYS A 39 4.30 10.00 -18.27
C LYS A 39 5.82 10.07 -18.47
N VAL A 40 6.52 9.08 -17.96
CA VAL A 40 7.98 8.92 -18.07
C VAL A 40 8.32 7.61 -18.76
N LYS A 41 9.54 7.50 -19.30
CA LYS A 41 10.03 6.31 -20.01
C LYS A 41 10.92 5.44 -19.15
N THR A 42 11.61 6.02 -18.17
CA THR A 42 12.48 5.28 -17.25
C THR A 42 12.20 5.62 -15.78
N ILE A 43 12.77 4.83 -14.87
CA ILE A 43 12.61 5.06 -13.42
C ILE A 43 13.45 6.26 -12.96
N GLU A 44 14.61 6.47 -13.57
CA GLU A 44 15.50 7.60 -13.34
C GLU A 44 14.87 8.92 -13.82
N GLU A 45 14.09 8.88 -14.91
CA GLU A 45 13.26 10.01 -15.30
C GLU A 45 12.21 10.31 -14.22
N ALA A 46 11.56 9.28 -13.66
CA ALA A 46 10.56 9.44 -12.60
C ALA A 46 11.15 10.12 -11.34
N GLU A 47 12.36 9.73 -10.92
CA GLU A 47 13.07 10.32 -9.77
C GLU A 47 13.33 11.83 -9.95
N LYS A 48 13.58 12.26 -11.19
CA LYS A 48 13.89 13.65 -11.53
C LYS A 48 12.65 14.53 -11.69
N VAL A 49 11.46 13.95 -11.79
CA VAL A 49 10.21 14.69 -11.92
C VAL A 49 10.02 15.61 -10.72
N GLU A 50 9.83 16.89 -11.00
CA GLU A 50 9.35 17.86 -10.02
C GLU A 50 7.83 17.91 -10.12
N ILE A 51 7.16 17.43 -9.08
CA ILE A 51 5.70 17.39 -9.01
C ILE A 51 5.23 18.42 -7.99
N ASP A 52 4.27 19.26 -8.39
CA ASP A 52 3.60 20.18 -7.47
C ASP A 52 2.64 19.38 -6.58
N LEU A 53 2.98 19.33 -5.29
CA LEU A 53 2.20 18.67 -4.25
C LEU A 53 1.54 19.67 -3.28
N ASP A 54 1.56 20.97 -3.54
CA ASP A 54 1.08 21.97 -2.58
C ASP A 54 -0.41 21.82 -2.31
N LYS A 55 -1.21 21.56 -3.35
CA LYS A 55 -2.63 21.24 -3.16
C LYS A 55 -2.83 19.99 -2.31
N LEU A 56 -2.04 18.94 -2.54
CA LEU A 56 -2.14 17.70 -1.77
C LEU A 56 -1.75 17.93 -0.30
N LYS A 57 -0.60 18.54 -0.04
CA LYS A 57 -0.14 18.93 1.30
C LYS A 57 -1.17 19.76 2.04
N ASN A 58 -1.82 20.70 1.37
CA ASN A 58 -2.86 21.53 1.96
C ASN A 58 -4.13 20.74 2.30
N ASN A 59 -4.42 19.62 1.64
CA ASN A 59 -5.61 18.82 1.90
C ASN A 59 -5.39 17.65 2.86
N VAL A 60 -4.16 17.14 2.95
CA VAL A 60 -3.76 16.19 3.99
C VAL A 60 -3.72 16.92 5.33
N LYS A 61 -4.62 16.54 6.24
CA LYS A 61 -4.76 17.17 7.57
C LYS A 61 -4.36 16.24 8.70
N SER A 62 -4.47 14.94 8.51
CA SER A 62 -4.09 13.94 9.50
C SER A 62 -2.57 14.00 9.78
N ASP A 63 -2.17 13.70 11.01
CA ASP A 63 -0.74 13.54 11.37
C ASP A 63 -0.19 12.17 10.97
N GLN A 64 -1.08 11.19 10.82
CA GLN A 64 -0.77 9.87 10.29
C GLN A 64 -1.27 9.75 8.84
N ILE A 65 -0.42 9.23 7.95
CA ILE A 65 -0.75 8.95 6.56
C ILE A 65 -0.51 7.48 6.23
N LEU A 66 -1.40 6.91 5.41
CA LEU A 66 -1.21 5.59 4.81
C LEU A 66 -0.79 5.75 3.34
N CYS A 67 0.46 5.42 3.02
CA CYS A 67 0.96 5.38 1.66
C CYS A 67 0.69 4.00 1.03
N VAL A 68 -0.05 3.95 -0.08
CA VAL A 68 -0.45 2.72 -0.77
C VAL A 68 0.17 2.65 -2.15
N MET A 69 0.90 1.57 -2.47
CA MET A 69 1.46 1.38 -3.82
C MET A 69 1.88 -0.05 -4.14
N ALA A 70 2.18 -0.30 -5.42
CA ALA A 70 2.87 -1.49 -5.91
C ALA A 70 4.15 -1.10 -6.67
N GLY A 71 5.24 -1.86 -6.51
CA GLY A 71 6.58 -1.47 -6.97
C GLY A 71 6.90 -1.65 -8.45
N SER A 72 5.95 -2.04 -9.30
CA SER A 72 6.23 -2.43 -10.70
C SER A 72 6.21 -1.29 -11.72
N GLY A 73 5.52 -0.18 -11.39
CA GLY A 73 5.37 1.00 -12.25
C GLY A 73 6.65 1.83 -12.36
N LEU A 74 6.70 2.78 -13.29
CA LEU A 74 7.84 3.72 -13.38
C LEU A 74 7.76 4.83 -12.34
N ILE A 75 6.53 5.30 -12.04
CA ILE A 75 6.25 6.32 -11.02
C ILE A 75 6.80 5.97 -9.63
N THR A 76 7.05 4.68 -9.36
CA THR A 76 7.60 4.22 -8.08
C THR A 76 9.00 4.78 -7.80
N GLY A 77 9.75 5.18 -8.84
CA GLY A 77 11.02 5.91 -8.67
C GLY A 77 10.83 7.25 -7.97
N ALA A 78 9.69 7.91 -8.15
CA ALA A 78 9.38 9.16 -7.47
C ALA A 78 8.87 8.98 -6.02
N CYS A 79 8.69 7.75 -5.53
CA CYS A 79 8.05 7.46 -4.25
C CYS A 79 8.69 8.22 -3.08
N LEU A 80 10.01 8.11 -2.91
CA LEU A 80 10.70 8.75 -1.79
C LEU A 80 10.65 10.28 -1.88
N ARG A 81 10.76 10.83 -3.09
CA ARG A 81 10.64 12.28 -3.34
C ARG A 81 9.23 12.80 -3.01
N ILE A 82 8.20 12.03 -3.34
CA ILE A 82 6.82 12.34 -2.94
C ILE A 82 6.71 12.33 -1.42
N LEU A 83 7.22 11.29 -0.75
CA LEU A 83 7.11 11.12 0.71
C LEU A 83 7.93 12.14 1.51
N GLU A 84 9.02 12.67 0.93
CA GLU A 84 9.80 13.75 1.55
C GLU A 84 8.95 15.00 1.85
N ASN A 85 7.89 15.24 1.06
CA ASN A 85 6.95 16.35 1.28
C ASN A 85 6.03 16.15 2.50
N PHE A 86 6.06 14.97 3.12
CA PHE A 86 5.27 14.59 4.29
C PHE A 86 6.15 14.04 5.41
N LYS A 87 7.44 14.40 5.43
CA LYS A 87 8.40 13.93 6.45
C LYS A 87 8.08 14.37 7.88
N ASP A 88 7.22 15.37 8.04
CA ASP A 88 6.67 15.83 9.32
C ASP A 88 5.51 14.95 9.82
N LYS A 89 5.05 13.99 9.01
CA LYS A 89 3.94 13.08 9.29
C LYS A 89 4.43 11.69 9.66
N GLN A 90 3.63 10.97 10.43
CA GLN A 90 3.83 9.55 10.69
C GLN A 90 3.37 8.76 9.46
N ILE A 91 4.29 8.05 8.80
CA ILE A 91 4.00 7.34 7.55
C ILE A 91 3.88 5.85 7.81
N ASP A 92 2.68 5.31 7.62
CA ASP A 92 2.46 3.89 7.44
C ASP A 92 2.41 3.55 5.95
N PHE A 93 2.87 2.36 5.61
CA PHE A 93 3.04 1.94 4.23
C PHE A 93 2.26 0.66 3.97
N LEU A 94 1.35 0.68 3.00
CA LEU A 94 0.64 -0.49 2.49
C LEU A 94 1.21 -0.84 1.12
N TYR A 95 2.22 -1.73 1.13
CA TYR A 95 2.89 -2.18 -0.08
C TYR A 95 2.22 -3.44 -0.63
N ILE A 96 1.72 -3.33 -1.85
CA ILE A 96 1.09 -4.42 -2.57
C ILE A 96 2.13 -5.07 -3.49
N GLN A 97 2.53 -6.29 -3.15
CA GLN A 97 3.30 -7.13 -4.06
C GLN A 97 2.38 -7.60 -5.20
N PRO A 98 2.61 -7.13 -6.43
CA PRO A 98 1.80 -7.53 -7.57
C PRO A 98 2.02 -9.01 -7.91
N ASP A 99 1.04 -9.61 -8.58
CA ASP A 99 1.23 -10.96 -9.14
C ASP A 99 2.23 -10.89 -10.29
N THR A 100 3.45 -11.38 -10.02
CA THR A 100 4.55 -11.37 -10.99
C THR A 100 4.25 -12.23 -12.23
N SER A 101 3.27 -13.13 -12.21
CA SER A 101 2.87 -13.90 -13.40
C SER A 101 2.29 -13.01 -14.50
N PHE A 102 1.71 -11.86 -14.16
CA PHE A 102 1.19 -10.88 -15.12
C PHE A 102 2.22 -9.84 -15.59
N MET A 103 3.49 -9.99 -15.20
CA MET A 103 4.50 -8.96 -15.37
C MET A 103 5.62 -9.37 -16.32
N ASN A 104 6.09 -8.42 -17.11
CA ASN A 104 7.33 -8.56 -17.89
C ASN A 104 8.57 -8.51 -16.97
N ASN A 105 9.72 -8.92 -17.49
CA ASN A 105 10.97 -9.00 -16.72
C ASN A 105 11.40 -7.65 -16.13
N ASN A 106 11.23 -6.56 -16.87
CA ASN A 106 11.56 -5.23 -16.37
C ASN A 106 10.69 -4.82 -15.18
N GLY A 107 9.39 -5.12 -15.24
CA GLY A 107 8.46 -4.91 -14.13
C GLY A 107 8.82 -5.75 -12.91
N LYS A 108 9.17 -7.03 -13.10
CA LYS A 108 9.61 -7.93 -12.01
C LYS A 108 10.87 -7.41 -11.33
N THR A 109 11.83 -6.94 -12.12
CA THR A 109 13.06 -6.34 -11.60
C THR A 109 12.76 -5.09 -10.78
N ARG A 110 11.95 -4.17 -11.30
CA ARG A 110 11.56 -2.95 -10.58
C ARG A 110 10.83 -3.27 -9.27
N GLU A 111 9.84 -4.17 -9.32
CA GLU A 111 9.11 -4.61 -8.12
C GLU A 111 10.05 -5.11 -7.04
N ARG A 112 10.96 -6.02 -7.39
CA ARG A 112 11.93 -6.57 -6.45
C ARG A 112 12.83 -5.50 -5.86
N VAL A 113 13.34 -4.58 -6.68
CA VAL A 113 14.23 -3.51 -6.24
C VAL A 113 13.49 -2.55 -5.30
N VAL A 114 12.35 -2.02 -5.74
CA VAL A 114 11.55 -1.06 -4.97
C VAL A 114 11.10 -1.66 -3.65
N ARG A 115 10.59 -2.91 -3.67
CA ARG A 115 10.14 -3.59 -2.45
C ARG A 115 11.26 -3.73 -1.43
N ASN A 116 12.44 -4.20 -1.85
CA ASN A 116 13.55 -4.40 -0.91
C ASN A 116 14.06 -3.06 -0.37
N ILE A 117 14.18 -2.03 -1.21
CA ILE A 117 14.57 -0.69 -0.76
C ILE A 117 13.60 -0.15 0.31
N LEU A 118 12.29 -0.25 0.07
CA LEU A 118 11.29 0.23 1.02
C LEU A 118 11.30 -0.57 2.33
N GLN A 119 11.60 -1.88 2.28
CA GLN A 119 11.77 -2.67 3.49
C GLN A 119 12.98 -2.22 4.32
N GLU A 120 14.11 -1.85 3.69
CA GLU A 120 15.25 -1.29 4.41
C GLU A 120 14.91 0.06 5.06
N PHE A 121 14.13 0.90 4.38
CA PHE A 121 13.61 2.14 4.98
C PHE A 121 12.63 1.88 6.14
N ALA A 122 11.81 0.84 6.05
CA ALA A 122 10.97 0.43 7.18
C ALA A 122 11.83 0.00 8.36
N ARG A 123 12.89 -0.80 8.14
CA ARG A 123 13.81 -1.25 9.20
C ARG A 123 14.61 -0.12 9.84
N SER A 124 14.95 0.92 9.08
CA SER A 124 15.66 2.10 9.60
C SER A 124 14.77 3.06 10.38
N GLY A 125 13.45 2.82 10.43
CA GLY A 125 12.49 3.66 11.13
C GLY A 125 12.01 4.88 10.33
N LEU A 126 12.30 4.97 9.02
CA LEU A 126 11.72 6.02 8.18
C LEU A 126 10.19 5.91 8.10
N PHE A 127 9.68 4.67 8.09
CA PHE A 127 8.26 4.38 8.14
C PHE A 127 7.90 3.88 9.54
N ASN A 128 6.74 4.29 10.04
CA ASN A 128 6.22 3.81 11.31
C ASN A 128 5.93 2.30 11.23
N LYS A 129 5.16 1.90 10.22
CA LYS A 129 4.86 0.51 9.87
C LYS A 129 4.86 0.30 8.36
N MET A 130 5.29 -0.87 7.89
CA MET A 130 5.16 -1.32 6.51
C MET A 130 4.39 -2.64 6.47
N TRP A 131 3.18 -2.59 5.95
CA TRP A 131 2.33 -3.73 5.64
C TRP A 131 2.65 -4.25 4.24
N LEU A 132 3.09 -5.50 4.16
CA LEU A 132 3.35 -6.21 2.91
C LEU A 132 2.19 -7.14 2.62
N ILE A 133 1.61 -7.05 1.42
CA ILE A 133 0.50 -7.90 0.99
C ILE A 133 0.73 -8.38 -0.43
N SER A 134 0.59 -9.68 -0.67
CA SER A 134 0.69 -10.31 -1.98
C SER A 134 -0.68 -10.43 -2.64
N ASN A 135 -0.82 -9.84 -3.83
CA ASN A 135 -2.03 -10.03 -4.66
C ASN A 135 -2.35 -11.50 -4.87
N LYS A 136 -1.32 -12.32 -5.09
CA LYS A 136 -1.46 -13.76 -5.30
C LYS A 136 -2.02 -14.45 -4.07
N SER A 137 -1.53 -14.09 -2.88
CA SER A 137 -2.01 -14.67 -1.63
C SER A 137 -3.45 -14.26 -1.34
N ILE A 138 -3.81 -13.00 -1.59
CA ILE A 138 -5.18 -12.49 -1.42
C ILE A 138 -6.14 -13.07 -2.45
N SER A 139 -5.70 -13.30 -3.69
CA SER A 139 -6.57 -13.89 -4.70
C SER A 139 -7.05 -15.29 -4.34
N ASN A 140 -6.32 -16.02 -3.50
CA ASN A 140 -6.74 -17.34 -3.02
C ASN A 140 -7.91 -17.27 -2.01
N LEU A 141 -8.18 -16.09 -1.44
CA LEU A 141 -9.31 -15.85 -0.53
C LEU A 141 -10.57 -15.40 -1.26
N ALA A 142 -10.43 -14.91 -2.50
CA ALA A 142 -11.54 -14.40 -3.27
C ALA A 142 -12.26 -15.55 -3.99
N SER A 143 -13.54 -15.77 -3.68
CA SER A 143 -14.40 -16.60 -4.52
C SER A 143 -14.63 -15.91 -5.88
N ASP A 144 -14.88 -16.72 -6.91
CA ASP A 144 -15.32 -16.23 -8.24
C ASP A 144 -14.36 -15.24 -8.92
N ILE A 145 -13.06 -15.41 -8.67
CA ILE A 145 -12.03 -14.60 -9.31
C ILE A 145 -11.76 -15.09 -10.75
N SER A 146 -11.72 -14.14 -11.66
CA SER A 146 -11.39 -14.31 -13.08
C SER A 146 -10.31 -13.31 -13.48
N ILE A 147 -9.69 -13.48 -14.65
CA ILE A 147 -8.71 -12.51 -15.16
C ILE A 147 -9.33 -11.11 -15.29
N GLY A 148 -10.61 -11.02 -15.69
CA GLY A 148 -11.28 -9.74 -15.95
C GLY A 148 -11.59 -8.92 -14.69
N ASN A 149 -11.82 -9.57 -13.55
CA ASN A 149 -12.14 -8.91 -12.28
C ASN A 149 -11.04 -9.09 -11.21
N TYR A 150 -9.88 -9.67 -11.58
CA TYR A 150 -8.82 -10.05 -10.65
C TYR A 150 -8.41 -8.91 -9.72
N PHE A 151 -7.97 -7.78 -10.30
CA PHE A 151 -7.48 -6.65 -9.51
C PHE A 151 -8.57 -5.99 -8.70
N GLN A 152 -9.80 -5.91 -9.23
CA GLN A 152 -10.94 -5.37 -8.51
C GLN A 152 -11.19 -6.18 -7.23
N LYS A 153 -11.34 -7.51 -7.36
CA LYS A 153 -11.63 -8.40 -6.23
C LYS A 153 -10.51 -8.42 -5.20
N VAL A 154 -9.26 -8.43 -5.64
CA VAL A 154 -8.10 -8.39 -4.75
C VAL A 154 -8.05 -7.05 -3.99
N ASN A 155 -8.24 -5.92 -4.67
CA ASN A 155 -8.23 -4.61 -4.04
C ASN A 155 -9.40 -4.44 -3.03
N GLU A 156 -10.61 -4.91 -3.38
CA GLU A 156 -11.78 -4.94 -2.48
C GLU A 156 -11.41 -5.67 -1.17
N LYS A 157 -10.82 -6.86 -1.28
CA LYS A 157 -10.40 -7.65 -0.11
C LYS A 157 -9.31 -6.98 0.71
N ILE A 158 -8.31 -6.38 0.07
CA ILE A 158 -7.24 -5.64 0.76
C ILE A 158 -7.83 -4.52 1.64
N VAL A 159 -8.75 -3.72 1.08
CA VAL A 159 -9.38 -2.61 1.80
C VAL A 159 -10.31 -3.11 2.90
N ASP A 160 -11.08 -4.18 2.66
CA ASP A 160 -11.93 -4.79 3.67
C ASP A 160 -11.10 -5.31 4.86
N MET A 161 -9.99 -6.01 4.61
CA MET A 161 -9.08 -6.48 5.66
C MET A 161 -8.47 -5.31 6.43
N TRP A 162 -8.04 -4.26 5.74
CA TRP A 162 -7.52 -3.06 6.39
C TRP A 162 -8.55 -2.45 7.34
N CYS A 163 -9.77 -2.22 6.87
CA CYS A 163 -10.84 -1.64 7.68
C CYS A 163 -11.20 -2.52 8.88
N LEU A 164 -11.17 -3.84 8.69
CA LEU A 164 -11.41 -4.80 9.77
C LEU A 164 -10.33 -4.73 10.85
N MET A 165 -9.06 -4.63 10.44
CA MET A 165 -7.93 -4.50 11.37
C MET A 165 -7.96 -3.17 12.12
N GLU A 166 -8.29 -2.06 11.46
CA GLU A 166 -8.48 -0.76 12.12
C GLU A 166 -9.61 -0.80 13.16
N TYR A 167 -10.73 -1.45 12.82
CA TYR A 167 -11.85 -1.61 13.74
C TYR A 167 -11.47 -2.44 14.97
N TYR A 168 -10.83 -3.60 14.77
CA TYR A 168 -10.43 -4.46 15.89
C TYR A 168 -9.26 -3.89 16.70
N GLY A 169 -8.39 -3.08 16.09
CA GLY A 169 -7.33 -2.36 16.80
C GLY A 169 -7.86 -1.37 17.84
N GLN A 170 -9.12 -0.95 17.73
CA GLN A 170 -9.80 -0.07 18.70
C GLN A 170 -10.75 -0.83 19.64
N ALA A 171 -11.05 -2.09 19.34
CA ALA A 171 -12.00 -2.89 20.11
C ALA A 171 -11.35 -3.45 21.39
N SER A 172 -12.10 -3.54 22.47
CA SER A 172 -11.64 -4.23 23.69
C SER A 172 -11.50 -5.72 23.42
N ALA A 173 -10.33 -6.29 23.70
CA ALA A 173 -10.10 -7.72 23.56
C ALA A 173 -11.05 -8.53 24.46
N LEU A 174 -11.75 -9.51 23.87
CA LEU A 174 -12.64 -10.43 24.60
C LEU A 174 -11.87 -11.57 25.25
N MET A 175 -10.72 -11.96 24.67
CA MET A 175 -9.79 -12.95 25.18
C MET A 175 -8.36 -12.55 24.80
N GLY A 176 -7.42 -12.72 25.75
CA GLY A 176 -5.98 -12.71 25.48
C GLY A 176 -5.18 -11.55 26.10
N ASN A 177 -3.94 -11.87 26.47
CA ASN A 177 -2.83 -10.92 26.58
C ASN A 177 -2.04 -11.05 25.27
N LEU A 178 -2.51 -10.41 24.19
CA LEU A 178 -1.72 -10.37 22.96
C LEU A 178 -0.47 -9.53 23.24
N GLU A 179 0.70 -10.10 22.95
CA GLU A 179 1.96 -9.37 23.05
C GLU A 179 1.95 -8.26 22.00
N GLU A 180 2.13 -7.02 22.44
CA GLU A 180 2.27 -5.91 21.49
C GLU A 180 3.60 -6.07 20.75
N PRO A 181 3.59 -5.95 19.41
CA PRO A 181 4.83 -6.06 18.66
C PRO A 181 5.79 -4.95 19.07
N GLU A 182 7.05 -5.33 19.33
CA GLU A 182 8.09 -4.35 19.69
C GLU A 182 8.22 -3.25 18.63
N GLU A 183 8.69 -2.07 19.03
CA GLU A 183 8.82 -0.90 18.15
C GLU A 183 9.71 -1.18 16.92
N GLN A 184 10.70 -2.07 17.07
CA GLN A 184 11.61 -2.47 15.99
C GLN A 184 10.90 -3.36 14.94
N ASN A 185 9.77 -3.98 15.27
CA ASN A 185 8.99 -4.84 14.39
C ASN A 185 8.10 -4.00 13.46
N ARG A 186 8.74 -3.27 12.53
CA ARG A 186 8.07 -2.32 11.65
C ARG A 186 7.45 -2.96 10.40
N ILE A 187 7.88 -4.17 10.02
CA ILE A 187 7.33 -4.88 8.87
C ILE A 187 6.28 -5.89 9.33
N ALA A 188 5.09 -5.86 8.73
CA ALA A 188 3.99 -6.75 9.05
C ALA A 188 3.26 -7.23 7.78
N THR A 189 2.44 -8.25 7.93
CA THR A 189 1.48 -8.70 6.93
C THR A 189 0.18 -9.09 7.62
N PHE A 190 -0.90 -9.21 6.86
CA PHE A 190 -2.14 -9.78 7.37
C PHE A 190 -2.05 -11.31 7.37
N GLY A 191 -2.77 -11.92 8.30
CA GLY A 191 -2.91 -13.37 8.40
C GLY A 191 -4.35 -13.75 8.70
N LEU A 192 -4.71 -14.96 8.30
CA LEU A 192 -5.96 -15.62 8.68
C LEU A 192 -5.62 -16.85 9.50
N TYR A 193 -6.18 -16.94 10.70
CA TYR A 193 -6.03 -18.11 11.56
C TYR A 193 -7.28 -18.99 11.46
N SER A 194 -7.10 -20.26 11.10
CA SER A 194 -8.16 -21.27 11.15
C SER A 194 -8.13 -21.94 12.52
N LEU A 195 -9.19 -21.77 13.31
CA LEU A 195 -9.34 -22.48 14.59
C LEU A 195 -9.46 -24.00 14.38
N ASN A 196 -10.04 -24.43 13.25
CA ASN A 196 -10.25 -25.86 12.98
C ASN A 196 -8.96 -26.56 12.58
N ASP A 197 -8.14 -25.91 11.76
CA ASP A 197 -6.89 -26.48 11.25
C ASP A 197 -5.68 -26.14 12.13
N GLU A 198 -5.90 -25.31 13.16
CA GLU A 198 -4.87 -24.70 14.02
C GLU A 198 -3.72 -24.07 13.21
N ALA A 199 -4.03 -23.56 12.02
CA ALA A 199 -3.07 -23.10 11.03
C ALA A 199 -3.25 -21.61 10.74
N GLU A 200 -2.12 -20.91 10.62
CA GLU A 200 -2.07 -19.51 10.20
C GLU A 200 -1.65 -19.43 8.73
N GLN A 201 -2.47 -18.78 7.91
CA GLN A 201 -2.11 -18.41 6.55
C GLN A 201 -1.74 -16.92 6.51
N LYS A 202 -0.48 -16.64 6.16
CA LYS A 202 0.03 -15.27 5.98
C LYS A 202 -0.13 -14.81 4.54
N PHE A 203 -0.37 -13.53 4.34
CA PHE A 203 -0.67 -12.96 3.02
C PHE A 203 0.51 -12.27 2.35
N TYR A 204 1.75 -12.61 2.75
CA TYR A 204 2.99 -12.21 2.10
C TYR A 204 4.03 -13.32 2.20
#